data_AF-A0A2H6B7X9-F1
#
_entry.id   AF-A0A2H6B7X9-F1
#
_cell.length_a   1.000
_cell.length_b   1.000
_cell.length_c   1.000
_cell.angle_alpha   90.00
_cell.angle_beta   90.00
_cell.angle_gamma   90.00
#
_symmetry.space_group_name_H-M   'P 1'
#
loop_
_entity.id
_entity.type
_entity.pdbx_description
1 polymer ?
#
loop_
_entity_poly.entity_id
_entity_poly.type
_entity_poly.pdbx_seq_one_letter_code
_entity_poly.pdbx_strand_id
1 'polypeptide(L)'
;MPDIAQLLVRHSLAASRPAETVCSGCERTLLTGERWHQLDDSRTLCDLCFSRLPEESRQAVRSERVRALGRALAKSPCSRRFAQRAA
;
A
#
# COMPACT_ATOMS: atom_id res chain seq x y z
N MET A 1 0.49 31.76 15.85
CA MET A 1 1.06 31.23 14.59
C MET A 1 1.82 29.96 14.93
N PRO A 2 1.43 28.79 14.42
CA PRO A 2 2.17 27.56 14.70
C PRO A 2 3.59 27.65 14.12
N ASP A 3 4.55 27.14 14.87
CA ASP A 3 5.95 27.07 14.48
C ASP A 3 6.14 26.09 13.31
N ILE A 4 6.89 26.50 12.28
CA ILE A 4 7.07 25.72 11.04
C ILE A 4 7.76 24.38 11.33
N ALA A 5 8.71 24.34 12.28
CA ALA A 5 9.37 23.10 12.64
C ALA A 5 8.37 22.10 13.25
N GLN A 6 7.41 22.57 14.06
CA GLN A 6 6.34 21.72 14.58
C GLN A 6 5.40 21.17 13.49
N LEU A 7 5.10 21.98 12.47
CA LEU A 7 4.30 21.52 11.32
C LEU A 7 5.05 20.43 10.52
N LEU A 8 6.35 20.62 10.30
CA LEU A 8 7.19 19.65 9.60
C LEU A 8 7.28 18.33 10.38
N VAL A 9 7.51 18.38 11.70
CA VAL A 9 7.58 17.18 12.55
C VAL A 9 6.26 16.39 12.49
N ARG A 10 5.11 17.07 12.64
CA ARG A 10 3.80 16.43 12.55
C ARG A 10 3.57 15.76 11.19
N HIS A 11 3.95 16.44 10.10
CA HIS A 11 3.82 15.89 8.75
C HIS A 11 4.71 14.66 8.55
N SER A 12 5.96 14.71 9.04
CA SER A 12 6.87 13.55 8.95
C SER A 12 6.39 12.35 9.76
N LEU A 13 5.82 12.56 10.95
CA LEU A 13 5.26 11.49 11.78
C LEU A 13 4.00 10.86 11.17
N ALA A 14 3.14 11.67 10.54
CA ALA A 14 1.99 11.18 9.80
C ALA A 14 2.40 10.34 8.57
N ALA A 15 3.50 10.72 7.91
CA ALA A 15 4.05 10.01 6.76
C ALA A 15 4.88 8.76 7.13
N SER A 16 5.24 8.58 8.41
CA SER A 16 6.16 7.55 8.88
C SER A 16 5.50 6.41 9.65
N ARG A 17 4.17 6.37 9.76
CA ARG A 17 3.49 5.20 10.31
C ARG A 17 3.38 4.14 9.21
N PRO A 18 4.22 3.08 9.19
CA PRO A 18 3.84 1.88 8.49
C PRO A 18 2.58 1.39 9.19
N ALA A 19 1.43 1.60 8.58
CA ALA A 19 0.29 0.76 8.91
C ALA A 19 0.72 -0.64 8.50
N GLU A 20 1.08 -1.48 9.48
CA GLU A 20 1.26 -2.91 9.26
C GLU A 20 0.00 -3.38 8.55
N THR A 21 0.12 -3.63 7.25
CA THR A 21 -1.05 -3.89 6.43
C THR A 21 -1.37 -5.34 6.63
N VAL A 22 -2.36 -5.62 7.47
CA VAL A 22 -2.82 -6.99 7.77
C VAL A 22 -3.96 -7.34 6.84
N CYS A 23 -3.93 -8.54 6.27
CA CYS A 23 -5.02 -9.04 5.45
C CYS A 23 -6.21 -9.42 6.33
N SER A 24 -7.39 -8.85 6.11
CA SER A 24 -8.62 -9.20 6.83
C SER A 24 -9.15 -10.61 6.53
N GLY A 25 -8.65 -11.29 5.49
CA GLY A 25 -9.11 -12.62 5.10
C GLY A 25 -8.26 -13.79 5.62
N CYS A 26 -6.95 -13.59 5.77
CA CYS A 26 -6.04 -14.62 6.29
C CYS A 26 -5.20 -14.15 7.49
N GLU A 27 -5.46 -12.93 7.99
CA GLU A 27 -4.83 -12.31 9.17
C GLU A 27 -3.30 -12.18 9.10
N ARG A 28 -2.71 -12.50 7.95
CA ARG A 28 -1.27 -12.38 7.74
C ARG A 28 -0.88 -10.92 7.57
N THR A 29 0.28 -10.56 8.12
CA THR A 29 0.97 -9.32 7.78
C THR A 29 1.45 -9.40 6.33
N LEU A 30 1.08 -8.41 5.52
CA LEU A 30 1.51 -8.35 4.13
C LEU A 30 2.98 -7.93 4.05
N LEU A 31 3.74 -8.68 3.27
CA LEU A 31 5.15 -8.46 3.05
C LEU A 31 5.37 -7.31 2.05
N THR A 32 6.53 -6.68 2.17
CA THR A 32 6.98 -5.68 1.20
C THR A 32 6.94 -6.22 -0.23
N GLY A 33 6.36 -5.44 -1.14
CA GLY A 33 6.21 -5.81 -2.55
C GLY A 33 4.92 -6.56 -2.87
N GLU A 34 4.27 -7.17 -1.89
CA GLU A 34 2.94 -7.77 -2.08
C GLU A 34 1.91 -6.72 -2.43
N ARG A 35 0.85 -7.11 -3.15
CA ARG A 35 -0.27 -6.24 -3.47
C ARG A 35 -1.38 -6.41 -2.44
N TRP A 36 -1.91 -5.28 -1.99
CA TRP A 36 -3.07 -5.19 -1.12
C TRP A 36 -4.19 -4.45 -1.82
N HIS A 37 -5.42 -4.83 -1.49
CA HIS A 37 -6.66 -4.31 -2.05
C HIS A 37 -7.56 -3.83 -0.93
N GLN A 38 -7.96 -2.56 -0.98
CA GLN A 38 -8.99 -2.01 -0.10
C GLN A 38 -10.36 -2.22 -0.72
N LEU A 39 -11.28 -2.82 0.04
CA LEU A 39 -12.69 -2.89 -0.32
C LEU A 39 -13.46 -1.70 0.25
N ASP A 40 -14.70 -1.52 -0.21
CA ASP A 40 -15.60 -0.45 0.23
C ASP A 40 -15.84 -0.46 1.76
N ASP A 41 -15.87 -1.65 2.37
CA ASP A 41 -16.04 -1.83 3.81
C ASP A 41 -14.78 -1.51 4.64
N SER A 42 -13.81 -0.77 4.08
CA SER A 42 -12.50 -0.47 4.66
C SER A 42 -11.58 -1.68 4.95
N ARG A 43 -12.02 -2.89 4.58
CA ARG A 43 -11.24 -4.12 4.70
C ARG A 43 -10.07 -4.12 3.73
N THR A 44 -8.95 -4.67 4.17
CA THR A 44 -7.76 -4.82 3.32
C THR A 44 -7.49 -6.29 3.06
N LEU A 45 -7.39 -6.70 1.79
CA LEU A 45 -7.11 -8.08 1.40
C LEU A 45 -5.79 -8.18 0.63
N CYS A 46 -5.12 -9.32 0.78
CA CYS A 46 -4.02 -9.71 -0.11
C CYS A 46 -4.55 -10.12 -1.49
N ASP A 47 -3.68 -10.14 -2.49
CA ASP A 47 -3.98 -10.61 -3.85
C ASP A 47 -4.64 -12.02 -3.89
N LEU A 48 -4.23 -12.92 -2.98
CA LEU A 48 -4.80 -14.27 -2.87
C LEU A 48 -6.22 -14.29 -2.28
N CYS A 49 -6.47 -13.50 -1.24
CA CYS A 49 -7.81 -13.40 -0.65
C CYS A 49 -8.76 -12.65 -1.59
N PHE A 50 -8.24 -11.63 -2.28
CA PHE A 50 -9.01 -10.87 -3.26
C PHE A 50 -9.41 -11.72 -4.48
N SER A 51 -8.50 -12.56 -5.01
CA SER A 51 -8.80 -13.46 -6.13
C SER A 51 -9.80 -14.57 -5.77
N ARG A 52 -9.96 -14.90 -4.49
CA ARG A 52 -10.97 -15.85 -4.00
C ARG A 52 -12.37 -15.25 -3.83
N LEU A 53 -12.52 -13.93 -3.88
CA LEU A 53 -13.83 -13.29 -3.80
C LEU A 53 -14.66 -13.59 -5.05
N PRO A 54 -16.00 -13.70 -4.90
CA PRO A 54 -16.92 -13.77 -6.02
C PRO A 54 -16.83 -12.48 -6.86
N GLU A 55 -17.09 -12.59 -8.16
CA GLU A 55 -16.86 -11.50 -9.12
C GLU A 55 -17.65 -10.23 -8.77
N GLU A 56 -18.87 -10.40 -8.28
CA GLU A 56 -19.74 -9.33 -7.79
C GLU A 56 -19.15 -8.54 -6.60
N SER A 57 -18.29 -9.16 -5.81
CA SER A 57 -17.61 -8.53 -4.66
C SER A 57 -16.16 -8.17 -4.94
N ARG A 58 -15.66 -8.42 -6.16
CA ARG A 58 -14.26 -8.17 -6.55
C ARG A 58 -14.06 -6.71 -6.98
N GLN A 59 -14.57 -5.77 -6.19
CA GLN A 59 -14.39 -4.34 -6.40
C GLN A 59 -13.45 -3.80 -5.32
N ALA A 60 -12.29 -3.32 -5.76
CA ALA A 60 -11.31 -2.68 -4.88
C ALA A 60 -11.35 -1.17 -5.11
N VAL A 61 -11.65 -0.41 -4.05
CA VAL A 61 -11.59 1.05 -4.02
C VAL A 61 -10.15 1.54 -4.23
N ARG A 62 -9.18 0.77 -3.74
CA ARG A 62 -7.76 1.08 -3.87
C ARG A 62 -6.96 -0.21 -3.97
N SER A 63 -5.95 -0.21 -4.83
CA SER A 63 -5.00 -1.32 -4.94
C SER A 63 -3.58 -0.78 -4.99
N GLU A 64 -2.72 -1.23 -4.07
CA GLU A 64 -1.34 -0.76 -3.98
C GLU A 64 -0.38 -1.86 -3.54
N ARG A 65 0.92 -1.70 -3.81
CA ARG A 65 1.94 -2.60 -3.26
C ARG A 65 2.36 -2.13 -1.89
N VAL A 66 2.53 -3.06 -0.95
CA VAL A 66 3.16 -2.81 0.34
C VAL A 66 4.57 -2.29 0.10
N ARG A 67 4.90 -1.19 0.75
CA ARG A 67 6.17 -0.50 0.57
C ARG A 67 7.12 -0.92 1.69
N ALA A 68 8.41 -1.06 1.36
CA ALA A 68 9.46 -1.38 2.33
C ALA A 68 9.62 -0.30 3.42
N LEU A 69 9.26 0.93 3.04
CA LEU A 69 9.31 2.11 3.88
C LEU A 69 7.88 2.60 4.06
N GLY A 70 7.53 3.04 5.26
CA GLY A 70 6.20 3.60 5.57
C GLY A 70 5.81 4.85 4.75
N ARG A 71 6.71 5.36 3.88
CA ARG A 71 6.48 6.51 3.02
C ARG A 71 6.14 6.12 1.58
N ALA A 72 5.19 6.85 1.00
CA ALA A 72 4.95 6.79 -0.41
C ALA A 72 6.11 7.43 -1.19
N LEU A 73 7.08 6.64 -1.65
CA LEU A 73 7.99 7.07 -2.71
C LEU A 73 7.21 7.52 -3.95
N ALA A 74 7.62 8.66 -4.52
CA ALA A 74 7.08 9.15 -5.78
C ALA A 74 7.26 8.05 -6.84
N LYS A 75 6.15 7.66 -7.47
CA LYS A 75 6.17 6.71 -8.59
C LYS A 75 6.64 7.49 -9.82
N SER A 76 7.95 7.57 -10.03
CA SER A 76 8.47 8.08 -11.29
C SER A 76 8.06 7.12 -12.40
N PRO A 77 7.50 7.58 -13.53
CA PRO A 77 7.34 6.72 -14.69
C PRO A 77 8.72 6.14 -15.03
N CYS A 78 8.82 4.83 -15.17
CA CYS A 78 10.04 4.20 -15.68
C CYS A 78 10.29 4.78 -17.07
N SER A 79 11.28 5.66 -17.19
CA SER A 79 11.86 5.97 -18.48
C SER A 79 12.38 4.64 -19.04
N ARG A 80 11.98 4.33 -20.28
CA ARG A 80 12.04 3.01 -20.95
C ARG A 80 13.43 2.33 -21.03
N ARG A 81 14.47 2.79 -20.32
CA ARG A 81 15.83 2.23 -20.39
C ARG A 81 16.11 1.10 -19.39
N PHE A 82 15.26 0.88 -18.39
CA PHE A 82 15.34 -0.31 -17.53
C PHE A 82 14.42 -1.44 -18.05
N ALA A 83 14.52 -1.75 -19.34
CA ALA A 83 13.92 -2.97 -19.87
C ALA A 83 14.76 -4.17 -19.38
N GLN A 84 14.23 -4.86 -18.39
CA GLN A 84 14.23 -6.32 -18.26
C GLN A 84 15.59 -7.05 -18.47
N ARG A 85 16.33 -7.24 -17.37
CA ARG A 85 16.99 -8.53 -17.09
C ARG A 85 16.12 -9.22 -16.03
N ALA A 86 15.24 -10.12 -16.44
CA ALA A 86 15.48 -11.57 -16.57
C ALA A 86 15.70 -12.23 -15.20
N ALA A 87 14.66 -12.92 -14.71
CA ALA A 87 14.58 -14.38 -14.62
C ALA A 87 13.14 -14.79 -14.26
#